data_AF-A0AA50YJB8-F1
#
_entry.id   AF-A0AA50YJB8-F1
#
_cell.length_a   1.000
_cell.length_b   1.000
_cell.length_c   1.000
_cell.angle_alpha   90.00
_cell.angle_beta   90.00
_cell.angle_gamma   90.00
#
_symmetry.space_group_name_H-M   'P 1'
#
loop_
_entity.id
_entity.type
_entity.pdbx_description
1 polymer ?
#
loop_
_entity_poly.entity_id
_entity_poly.type
_entity_poly.pdbx_seq_one_letter_code
_entity_poly.pdbx_strand_id
1 'polypeptide(L)'
;CVSDVPLESDEGYFNTYAHFGIHYDMLSDKVRTESYREAILSNKDSFKDKVVLDLGCGTGILSMFSASAGARKVYALDQSEVIYHAMDIIRENNLDNVIKTVKGRLENTKLEEKVDVIVSEWMGYFLLFEGML
;
A
#
# COMPACT_ATOMS: atom_id res chain seq x y z
N CYS A 1 8.26 19.33 -11.48
CA CYS A 1 8.30 17.91 -11.09
C CYS A 1 7.03 17.60 -10.30
N VAL A 2 6.50 16.37 -10.26
CA VAL A 2 5.29 16.05 -9.46
C VAL A 2 5.52 16.33 -7.96
N SER A 3 6.78 16.24 -7.52
CA SER A 3 7.24 16.67 -6.19
C SER A 3 7.00 18.15 -5.86
N ASP A 4 6.81 18.99 -6.87
CA ASP A 4 6.62 20.44 -6.69
C ASP A 4 5.12 20.82 -6.63
N VAL A 5 4.22 19.85 -6.84
CA VAL A 5 2.78 20.04 -6.73
C VAL A 5 2.39 20.12 -5.25
N PRO A 6 1.73 21.21 -4.79
CA PRO A 6 1.31 21.35 -3.39
C PRO A 6 0.40 20.19 -2.96
N LEU A 7 0.59 19.70 -1.72
CA LEU A 7 -0.25 18.65 -1.12
C LEU A 7 -1.74 19.01 -1.16
N GLU A 8 -2.08 20.28 -1.00
CA GLU A 8 -3.44 20.83 -1.04
C GLU A 8 -4.14 20.54 -2.39
N SER A 9 -3.37 20.40 -3.47
CA SER A 9 -3.92 20.07 -4.80
C SER A 9 -4.46 18.63 -4.87
N ASP A 10 -3.94 17.74 -4.02
CA ASP A 10 -4.31 16.32 -3.96
C ASP A 10 -5.18 16.00 -2.72
N GLU A 11 -5.46 17.00 -1.88
CA GLU A 11 -6.15 16.80 -0.60
C GLU A 11 -7.55 16.21 -0.79
N GLY A 12 -8.27 16.63 -1.84
CA GLY A 12 -9.56 16.06 -2.20
C GLY A 12 -9.49 14.57 -2.51
N TYR A 13 -8.43 14.13 -3.20
CA TYR A 13 -8.18 12.73 -3.53
C TYR A 13 -7.83 11.91 -2.27
N PHE A 14 -6.90 12.38 -1.45
CA PHE A 14 -6.53 11.63 -0.23
C PHE A 14 -7.66 11.57 0.80
N ASN A 15 -8.52 12.59 0.85
CA ASN A 15 -9.68 12.59 1.75
C ASN A 15 -10.72 11.52 1.37
N THR A 16 -10.93 11.21 0.09
CA THR A 16 -11.86 10.13 -0.28
C THR A 16 -11.37 8.77 0.24
N TYR A 17 -10.05 8.55 0.17
CA TYR A 17 -9.40 7.33 0.69
C TYR A 17 -9.20 7.31 2.20
N ALA A 18 -9.44 8.40 2.92
CA ALA A 18 -9.47 8.38 4.38
C ALA A 18 -10.70 7.64 4.95
N HIS A 19 -11.76 7.46 4.16
CA HIS A 19 -13.02 6.89 4.61
C HIS A 19 -13.05 5.36 4.49
N PHE A 20 -13.56 4.67 5.51
CA PHE A 20 -13.68 3.21 5.54
C PHE A 20 -14.49 2.62 4.36
N GLY A 21 -15.51 3.33 3.86
CA GLY A 21 -16.42 2.82 2.84
C GLY A 21 -15.72 2.37 1.55
N ILE A 22 -14.79 3.18 1.02
CA ILE A 22 -14.08 2.84 -0.22
C ILE A 22 -13.18 1.62 -0.04
N HIS A 23 -12.53 1.48 1.12
CA HIS A 23 -11.71 0.31 1.44
C HIS A 23 -12.56 -0.94 1.61
N TYR A 24 -13.74 -0.82 2.20
CA TYR A 24 -14.69 -1.93 2.30
C TYR A 24 -15.13 -2.43 0.91
N ASP A 25 -15.45 -1.52 0.00
CA ASP A 25 -15.83 -1.88 -1.37
C ASP A 25 -14.67 -2.57 -2.11
N MET A 26 -13.47 -2.01 -2.03
CA MET A 26 -12.26 -2.59 -2.63
C MET A 26 -11.92 -3.98 -2.04
N LEU A 27 -12.02 -4.16 -0.73
CA LEU A 27 -11.76 -5.45 -0.07
C LEU A 27 -12.87 -6.47 -0.36
N SER A 28 -14.10 -6.01 -0.55
CA SER A 28 -15.24 -6.85 -0.91
C SER A 28 -15.19 -7.33 -2.36
N ASP A 29 -14.46 -6.64 -3.24
CA ASP A 29 -14.11 -7.15 -4.56
C ASP A 29 -13.13 -8.32 -4.42
N LYS A 30 -13.70 -9.52 -4.49
CA LYS A 30 -12.96 -10.78 -4.42
C LYS A 30 -12.03 -10.98 -5.61
N VAL A 31 -12.46 -10.61 -6.82
CA VAL A 31 -11.64 -10.81 -8.02
C VAL A 31 -10.38 -9.97 -7.90
N ARG A 32 -10.53 -8.69 -7.54
CA ARG A 32 -9.40 -7.79 -7.27
C ARG A 32 -8.50 -8.35 -6.17
N THR A 33 -9.05 -8.59 -4.98
CA THR A 33 -8.25 -8.92 -3.79
C THR A 33 -7.56 -10.27 -3.89
N GLU A 34 -8.25 -11.31 -4.38
CA GLU A 34 -7.62 -12.63 -4.56
C GLU A 34 -6.62 -12.65 -5.70
N SER A 35 -6.82 -11.89 -6.79
CA SER A 35 -5.82 -11.81 -7.87
C SER A 35 -4.47 -11.29 -7.35
N TYR A 36 -4.49 -10.25 -6.52
CA TYR A 36 -3.28 -9.74 -5.86
C TYR A 36 -2.68 -10.76 -4.90
N ARG A 37 -3.52 -11.38 -4.06
CA ARG A 37 -3.09 -12.40 -3.10
C ARG A 37 -2.39 -13.57 -3.81
N GLU A 38 -3.01 -14.11 -4.86
CA GLU A 38 -2.48 -15.21 -5.66
C GLU A 38 -1.19 -14.81 -6.38
N ALA A 39 -1.13 -13.63 -6.98
CA ALA A 39 0.07 -13.13 -7.64
C ALA A 39 1.26 -13.06 -6.68
N ILE A 40 1.06 -12.54 -5.47
CA ILE A 40 2.11 -12.45 -4.45
C ILE A 40 2.49 -13.83 -3.91
N LEU A 41 1.50 -14.61 -3.47
CA LEU A 41 1.73 -15.91 -2.81
C LEU A 41 2.16 -17.03 -3.77
N SER A 42 1.94 -16.89 -5.07
CA SER A 42 2.45 -17.85 -6.08
C SER A 42 3.87 -17.52 -6.52
N ASN A 43 4.37 -16.32 -6.21
CA ASN A 43 5.71 -15.85 -6.57
C ASN A 43 6.58 -15.61 -5.32
N LYS A 44 6.42 -16.42 -4.26
CA LYS A 44 7.10 -16.19 -2.96
C LYS A 44 8.60 -16.01 -3.07
N ASP A 45 9.27 -16.69 -3.99
CA ASP A 45 10.72 -16.54 -4.18
C ASP A 45 11.14 -15.11 -4.59
N SER A 46 10.22 -14.34 -5.21
CA SER A 46 10.43 -12.92 -5.53
C SER A 46 10.25 -12.01 -4.32
N PHE A 47 9.61 -12.48 -3.24
CA PHE A 47 9.34 -11.72 -2.02
C PHE A 47 10.20 -12.17 -0.83
N LYS A 48 10.59 -13.44 -0.80
CA LYS A 48 11.29 -14.04 0.33
C LYS A 48 12.61 -13.32 0.60
N ASP A 49 12.81 -12.93 1.84
CA ASP A 49 13.98 -12.20 2.34
C ASP A 49 14.21 -10.83 1.66
N LYS A 50 13.20 -10.30 0.92
CA LYS A 50 13.26 -9.03 0.20
C LYS A 50 12.68 -7.86 0.99
N VAL A 51 13.07 -6.65 0.58
CA VAL A 51 12.44 -5.39 0.99
C VAL A 51 11.37 -5.00 -0.01
N VAL A 52 10.13 -4.84 0.46
CA VAL A 52 8.98 -4.50 -0.38
C VAL A 52 8.51 -3.09 -0.07
N LEU A 53 8.12 -2.33 -1.09
CA LEU A 53 7.31 -1.12 -0.95
C LEU A 53 5.89 -1.43 -1.41
N ASP A 54 4.91 -1.20 -0.53
CA ASP A 54 3.49 -1.15 -0.87
C ASP A 54 3.10 0.33 -1.01
N LEU A 55 2.90 0.77 -2.26
CA LEU A 55 2.64 2.17 -2.61
C LEU A 55 1.14 2.41 -2.70
N GLY A 56 0.61 3.25 -1.79
CA GLY A 56 -0.83 3.42 -1.60
C GLY A 56 -1.41 2.24 -0.83
N CYS A 57 -0.82 1.93 0.34
CA CYS A 57 -1.12 0.67 1.03
C CYS A 57 -2.57 0.57 1.54
N GLY A 58 -3.30 1.69 1.65
CA GLY A 58 -4.64 1.73 2.19
C GLY A 58 -4.67 1.08 3.58
N THR A 59 -5.52 0.07 3.76
CA THR A 59 -5.62 -0.72 5.00
C THR A 59 -4.49 -1.73 5.23
N GLY A 60 -3.52 -1.83 4.32
CA GLY A 60 -2.32 -2.66 4.45
C GLY A 60 -2.48 -4.12 4.00
N ILE A 61 -3.55 -4.46 3.27
CA ILE A 61 -3.81 -5.86 2.87
C ILE A 61 -2.70 -6.45 1.98
N LEU A 62 -2.19 -5.68 1.01
CA LEU A 62 -1.11 -6.13 0.11
C LEU A 62 0.22 -6.24 0.86
N SER A 63 0.47 -5.34 1.82
CA SER A 63 1.58 -5.43 2.76
C SER A 63 1.54 -6.73 3.56
N MET A 64 0.37 -7.13 4.08
CA MET A 64 0.21 -8.39 4.82
C MET A 64 0.40 -9.63 3.94
N PHE A 65 -0.04 -9.61 2.68
CA PHE A 65 0.28 -10.67 1.72
C PHE A 65 1.77 -10.77 1.44
N SER A 66 2.45 -9.62 1.27
CA SER A 66 3.89 -9.56 1.06
C SER A 66 4.68 -10.11 2.25
N ALA A 67 4.29 -9.75 3.47
CA ALA A 67 4.85 -10.33 4.70
C ALA A 67 4.61 -11.85 4.76
N SER A 68 3.41 -12.31 4.43
CA SER A 68 3.06 -13.75 4.37
C SER A 68 3.82 -14.53 3.28
N ALA A 69 4.28 -13.85 2.24
CA ALA A 69 5.15 -14.41 1.21
C ALA A 69 6.62 -14.53 1.65
N GLY A 70 6.96 -14.02 2.83
CA GLY A 70 8.29 -14.12 3.43
C GLY A 70 9.16 -12.87 3.25
N ALA A 71 8.57 -11.71 2.94
CA ALA A 71 9.31 -10.45 2.90
C ALA A 71 10.06 -10.21 4.22
N ARG A 72 11.33 -9.78 4.11
CA ARG A 72 12.14 -9.41 5.27
C ARG A 72 11.62 -8.13 5.93
N LYS A 73 11.16 -7.19 5.11
CA LYS A 73 10.64 -5.88 5.53
C LYS A 73 9.66 -5.37 4.48
N VAL A 74 8.56 -4.78 4.91
CA VAL A 74 7.60 -4.11 4.03
C VAL A 74 7.43 -2.66 4.48
N TYR A 75 7.62 -1.71 3.58
CA TYR A 75 7.22 -0.32 3.78
C TYR A 75 5.81 -0.14 3.24
N ALA A 76 4.85 0.06 4.14
CA ALA A 76 3.45 0.32 3.79
C ALA A 76 3.24 1.84 3.74
N LEU A 77 3.29 2.43 2.54
CA LEU A 77 3.26 3.88 2.35
C LEU A 77 1.87 4.34 1.90
N ASP A 78 1.31 5.31 2.62
CA ASP A 78 0.05 5.95 2.26
C ASP A 78 0.02 7.39 2.80
N GLN A 79 -0.55 8.31 2.04
CA GLN A 79 -0.66 9.71 2.43
C GLN A 79 -1.95 9.98 3.23
N SER A 80 -3.01 9.21 3.00
CA SER A 80 -4.32 9.42 3.61
C SER A 80 -4.34 9.00 5.09
N GLU A 81 -5.36 9.47 5.82
CA GLU A 81 -5.52 9.17 7.24
C GLU A 81 -5.81 7.68 7.54
N VAL A 82 -6.17 6.88 6.51
CA VAL A 82 -6.41 5.43 6.67
C VAL A 82 -5.18 4.69 7.19
N ILE A 83 -3.97 5.26 7.00
CA ILE A 83 -2.74 4.63 7.46
C ILE A 83 -2.70 4.40 8.97
N TYR A 84 -3.42 5.20 9.76
CA TYR A 84 -3.55 4.96 11.20
C TYR A 84 -4.38 3.71 11.50
N HIS A 85 -5.41 3.42 10.70
CA HIS A 85 -6.12 2.15 10.78
C HIS A 85 -5.25 0.99 10.29
N ALA A 86 -4.47 1.19 9.22
CA ALA A 86 -3.52 0.17 8.75
C ALA A 86 -2.50 -0.21 9.85
N MET A 87 -1.99 0.78 10.60
CA MET A 87 -1.12 0.53 11.75
C MET A 87 -1.76 -0.40 12.78
N ASP A 88 -3.02 -0.15 13.14
CA ASP A 88 -3.73 -0.97 14.13
C ASP A 88 -4.00 -2.38 13.59
N ILE A 89 -4.46 -2.50 12.34
CA ILE A 89 -4.69 -3.79 11.66
C ILE A 89 -3.40 -4.63 11.63
N ILE A 90 -2.27 -4.02 11.27
CA ILE A 90 -0.97 -4.70 11.19
C ILE A 90 -0.53 -5.21 12.58
N ARG A 91 -0.72 -4.40 13.63
CA ARG A 91 -0.40 -4.78 15.01
C ARG A 91 -1.30 -5.90 15.51
N GLU A 92 -2.60 -5.83 15.26
CA GLU A 92 -3.56 -6.86 15.64
C GLU A 92 -3.24 -8.22 14.98
N ASN A 93 -2.63 -8.19 13.80
CA ASN A 93 -2.15 -9.38 13.09
C ASN A 93 -0.72 -9.82 13.48
N ASN A 94 -0.07 -9.12 14.43
CA ASN A 94 1.32 -9.38 14.88
C ASN A 94 2.34 -9.33 13.73
N LEU A 95 2.18 -8.39 12.80
CA LEU A 95 3.05 -8.21 11.63
C LEU A 95 3.88 -6.92 11.71
N ASP A 96 3.80 -6.17 12.80
CA ASP A 96 4.48 -4.88 13.01
C ASP A 96 6.01 -5.01 13.16
N ASN A 97 6.52 -6.23 13.37
CA ASN A 97 7.94 -6.55 13.31
C ASN A 97 8.48 -6.65 11.87
N VAL A 98 7.61 -6.85 10.87
CA VAL A 98 7.98 -6.97 9.45
C VAL A 98 7.51 -5.76 8.64
N ILE A 99 6.31 -5.26 8.93
CA ILE A 99 5.65 -4.18 8.19
C ILE A 99 5.82 -2.86 8.94
N LYS A 100 6.47 -1.89 8.31
CA LYS A 100 6.63 -0.52 8.78
C LYS A 100 5.72 0.40 7.96
N THR A 101 4.71 0.98 8.61
CA THR A 101 3.87 2.01 7.99
C THR A 101 4.62 3.33 7.88
N VAL A 102 4.39 4.04 6.78
CA VAL A 102 5.01 5.34 6.49
C VAL A 102 3.95 6.29 5.96
N LYS A 103 3.57 7.29 6.78
CA LYS A 103 2.64 8.33 6.36
C LYS A 103 3.35 9.36 5.50
N GLY A 104 2.93 9.49 4.24
CA GLY A 104 3.53 10.44 3.32
C GLY A 104 3.26 10.13 1.85
N ARG A 105 3.59 11.10 1.00
CA ARG A 105 3.72 10.95 -0.45
C ARG A 105 5.05 10.32 -0.80
N LEU A 106 5.08 9.43 -1.79
CA LEU A 106 6.32 8.76 -2.21
C LEU A 106 7.40 9.77 -2.62
N GLU A 107 7.01 10.81 -3.36
CA GLU A 107 7.90 11.83 -3.91
C GLU A 107 8.64 12.62 -2.83
N ASN A 108 8.07 12.69 -1.62
CA ASN A 108 8.60 13.43 -0.47
C ASN A 108 9.15 12.50 0.62
N THR A 109 8.98 11.20 0.48
CA THR A 109 9.35 10.21 1.49
C THR A 109 10.71 9.61 1.19
N LYS A 110 11.62 9.68 2.17
CA LYS A 110 12.92 9.00 2.11
C LYS A 110 12.85 7.66 2.84
N LEU A 111 13.02 6.58 2.09
CA LEU A 111 13.19 5.25 2.66
C LEU A 111 14.63 5.06 3.14
N GLU A 112 14.82 4.27 4.20
CA GLU A 112 16.13 4.02 4.83
C GLU A 112 17.04 3.16 3.95
N GLU A 113 16.45 2.37 3.06
CA GLU A 113 17.13 1.44 2.16
C GLU A 113 16.40 1.37 0.81
N LYS A 114 17.09 0.88 -0.23
CA LYS A 114 16.43 0.57 -1.51
C LYS A 114 15.50 -0.63 -1.34
N VAL A 115 14.43 -0.66 -2.13
CA VAL A 115 13.50 -1.78 -2.18
C VAL A 115 13.81 -2.70 -3.36
N ASP A 116 13.52 -3.99 -3.19
CA ASP A 116 13.67 -5.00 -4.23
C ASP A 116 12.40 -5.15 -5.08
N VAL A 117 11.23 -4.93 -4.47
CA VAL A 117 9.90 -5.10 -5.08
C VAL A 117 9.01 -3.91 -4.73
N ILE A 118 8.24 -3.44 -5.71
CA ILE A 118 7.13 -2.50 -5.50
C ILE A 118 5.84 -3.23 -5.83
N VAL A 119 4.89 -3.18 -4.90
CA VAL A 119 3.50 -3.61 -5.09
C VAL A 119 2.62 -2.39 -4.95
N SER A 120 1.58 -2.30 -5.79
CA SER A 120 0.60 -1.23 -5.73
C SER A 120 -0.67 -1.67 -6.45
N GLU A 121 -1.80 -1.20 -5.93
CA GLU A 121 -3.06 -1.16 -6.66
C GLU A 121 -3.38 0.30 -6.92
N TRP A 122 -3.20 0.70 -8.19
CA TRP A 122 -3.24 2.10 -8.63
C TRP A 122 -4.28 2.33 -9.72
N MET A 123 -5.06 1.30 -10.06
CA MET A 123 -5.89 1.30 -11.25
C MET A 123 -7.26 1.90 -10.94
N GLY A 124 -7.48 3.15 -11.34
CA GLY A 124 -8.79 3.78 -11.26
C GLY A 124 -9.77 3.28 -12.32
N TYR A 125 -10.95 3.90 -12.39
CA TYR A 125 -11.91 3.64 -13.46
C TYR A 125 -11.28 3.82 -14.84
N PHE A 126 -11.55 2.86 -15.74
CA PHE A 126 -10.90 2.82 -17.05
C PHE A 126 -9.36 3.03 -16.94
N LEU A 127 -8.76 2.36 -15.95
CA LEU A 127 -7.33 2.30 -15.63
C LEU A 127 -6.71 3.61 -15.09
N LEU A 128 -6.99 4.77 -15.71
CA LEU A 128 -6.23 6.01 -15.49
C LEU A 128 -7.00 7.13 -14.79
N PHE A 129 -8.27 6.94 -14.45
CA PHE A 129 -9.16 8.02 -13.97
C PHE A 129 -8.65 8.77 -12.73
N GLU A 130 -7.79 8.18 -11.93
CA GLU A 130 -7.27 8.78 -10.69
C GLU A 130 -5.92 9.46 -10.84
N GLY A 131 -5.19 9.21 -11.94
CA GLY A 131 -3.89 9.85 -12.16
C GLY A 131 -2.82 9.50 -11.10
N MET A 132 -2.88 8.31 -10.50
CA MET A 132 -1.93 7.87 -9.47
C MET A 132 -0.50 7.62 -10.01
N LEU A 133 -0.33 7.50 -11.33
CA LEU A 133 0.95 7.27 -12.02
C LEU A 133 1.74 8.55 -12.32
#